data_AF-A0A328RRX5-F1
#
_entry.id   AF-A0A328RRX5-F1
#
_cell.length_a   1.000
_cell.length_b   1.000
_cell.length_c   1.000
_cell.angle_alpha   90.00
_cell.angle_beta   90.00
_cell.angle_gamma   90.00
#
_symmetry.space_group_name_H-M   'P 1'
#
loop_
_entity.id
_entity.type
_entity.pdbx_description
1 polymer ?
#
loop_
_entity_poly.entity_id
_entity_poly.type
_entity_poly.pdbx_seq_one_letter_code
_entity_poly.pdbx_strand_id
1 'polypeptide(L)'
;MLRSKTKDLIDETLEKHEKIREELIDKGVKDFDEKLKSDKYTVESLISDSSLGEVYHGLIDSKDQINSKHQKLFNKKYHDIDVELYKMNKKIDRKARMIEYEMNNKKNNVYQKIREDLD
;
A
#
# COMPACT_ATOMS: atom_id res chain seq x y z
N MET A 1 58.42 34.91 38.53
CA MET A 1 58.32 34.00 37.36
C MET A 1 57.78 32.61 37.71
N LEU A 2 58.17 31.98 38.84
CA LEU A 2 57.68 30.64 39.20
C LEU A 2 56.16 30.54 39.44
N ARG A 3 55.53 31.55 40.07
CA ARG A 3 54.08 31.56 40.36
C ARG A 3 53.15 31.62 39.14
N SER A 4 53.60 32.11 37.97
CA SER A 4 52.73 32.13 36.78
C SER A 4 52.73 30.75 36.12
N LYS A 5 53.91 30.13 35.93
CA LYS A 5 54.03 28.77 35.38
C LYS A 5 53.22 27.73 36.16
N THR A 6 53.16 27.83 37.49
CA THR A 6 52.34 26.91 38.30
C THR A 6 50.85 27.14 38.13
N LYS A 7 50.42 28.39 37.91
CA LYS A 7 49.03 28.74 37.61
C LYS A 7 48.65 28.26 36.21
N ASP A 8 49.52 28.51 35.23
CA ASP A 8 49.36 28.08 33.84
C ASP A 8 49.25 26.55 33.74
N LEU A 9 50.04 25.80 34.53
CA LEU A 9 49.95 24.33 34.62
C LEU A 9 48.64 23.83 35.25
N ILE A 10 48.12 24.53 36.27
CA ILE A 10 46.85 24.18 36.92
C ILE A 10 45.68 24.43 35.96
N ASP A 11 45.71 25.56 35.26
CA ASP A 11 44.69 25.93 34.28
C ASP A 11 44.68 24.95 33.09
N GLU A 12 45.86 24.53 32.59
CA GLU A 12 45.96 23.47 31.56
C GLU A 12 45.39 22.11 32.03
N THR A 13 45.62 21.73 33.30
CA THR A 13 45.02 20.50 33.84
C THR A 13 43.50 20.60 33.99
N LEU A 14 42.97 21.76 34.37
CA LEU A 14 41.53 21.97 34.48
C LEU A 14 40.85 21.90 33.10
N GLU A 15 41.42 22.55 32.08
CA GLU A 15 40.91 22.45 30.71
C GLU A 15 40.94 21.02 30.17
N LYS A 16 42.00 20.25 30.45
CA LYS A 16 42.06 18.83 30.06
C LYS A 16 40.99 18.01 30.74
N HIS A 17 40.74 18.25 32.03
CA HIS A 17 39.69 17.53 32.77
C HIS A 17 38.28 17.89 32.28
N GLU A 18 38.04 19.15 31.91
CA GLU A 18 36.77 19.57 31.31
C GLU A 18 36.57 18.91 29.94
N LYS A 19 37.57 18.91 29.07
CA LYS A 19 37.51 18.22 27.77
C LYS A 19 37.23 16.73 27.90
N ILE A 20 37.91 16.03 28.81
CA ILE A 20 37.67 14.61 29.06
C ILE A 20 36.23 14.38 29.55
N ARG A 21 35.70 15.28 30.37
CA ARG A 21 34.33 15.20 30.87
C ARG A 21 33.32 15.41 29.74
N GLU A 22 33.52 16.41 28.89
CA GLU A 22 32.67 16.65 27.72
C GLU A 22 32.69 15.47 26.75
N GLU A 23 33.87 14.92 26.44
CA GLU A 23 34.00 13.74 25.57
C GLU A 23 33.27 12.51 26.14
N LEU A 24 33.32 12.29 27.45
CA LEU A 24 32.59 11.21 28.11
C LEU A 24 31.06 11.42 28.06
N ILE A 25 30.60 12.67 28.21
CA ILE A 25 29.18 13.02 28.10
C ILE A 25 28.70 12.82 26.65
N ASP A 26 29.43 13.36 25.67
CA ASP A 26 29.09 13.23 24.25
C ASP A 26 29.06 11.77 23.81
N LYS A 27 30.01 10.96 24.28
CA LYS A 27 30.01 9.53 24.03
C LYS A 27 28.81 8.84 24.67
N GLY A 28 28.48 9.19 25.92
CA GLY A 28 27.29 8.67 26.60
C GLY A 28 25.99 9.03 25.90
N VAL A 29 25.86 10.25 25.38
CA VAL A 29 24.70 10.71 24.62
C VAL A 29 24.60 9.98 23.28
N LYS A 30 25.72 9.81 22.56
CA LYS A 30 25.74 9.05 21.30
C LYS A 30 25.38 7.58 21.50
N ASP A 31 25.95 6.93 22.50
CA ASP A 31 25.65 5.53 22.83
C ASP A 31 24.17 5.36 23.23
N PHE A 32 23.57 6.37 23.88
CA PHE A 32 22.15 6.37 24.22
C PHE A 32 21.25 6.59 23.00
N ASP A 33 21.61 7.52 22.12
CA ASP A 33 20.87 7.80 20.87
C ASP A 33 20.93 6.60 19.90
N GLU A 34 22.08 5.93 19.80
CA GLU A 34 22.19 4.67 19.04
C GLU A 34 21.35 3.54 19.63
N LYS A 35 21.28 3.44 20.97
CA LYS A 35 20.39 2.47 21.63
C LYS A 35 18.92 2.76 21.36
N LEU A 36 18.49 4.03 21.39
CA LEU A 36 17.12 4.42 21.08
C LEU A 36 16.73 4.15 19.62
N LYS A 37 17.69 4.26 18.69
CA LYS A 37 17.50 3.91 17.28
C LYS A 37 17.56 2.42 17.00
N SER A 38 18.00 1.60 17.95
CA SER A 38 17.95 0.14 17.81
C SER A 38 16.50 -0.35 17.87
N ASP A 39 16.16 -1.31 17.02
CA ASP A 39 14.80 -1.85 16.84
C ASP A 39 14.13 -2.34 18.13
N LYS A 40 14.90 -2.48 19.22
CA LYS A 40 14.48 -2.88 20.57
C LYS A 40 13.59 -1.86 21.30
N TYR A 41 13.49 -0.63 20.81
CA TYR A 41 12.61 0.42 21.38
C TYR A 41 11.50 0.85 20.42
N THR A 42 11.31 0.13 19.32
CA THR A 42 10.15 0.35 18.44
C THR A 42 8.87 0.00 19.18
N VAL A 43 7.78 0.68 18.83
CA VAL A 43 6.44 0.41 19.40
C VAL A 43 6.06 -1.06 19.22
N GLU A 44 6.41 -1.67 18.09
CA GLU A 44 6.21 -3.12 17.85
C GLU A 44 7.00 -4.00 18.83
N SER A 45 8.26 -3.67 19.14
CA SER A 45 9.07 -4.43 20.11
C SER A 45 8.53 -4.29 21.54
N LEU A 46 8.14 -3.08 21.95
CA LEU A 46 7.60 -2.80 23.28
C LEU A 46 6.24 -3.46 23.48
N ILE A 47 5.44 -3.55 22.41
CA ILE A 47 4.15 -4.22 22.43
C ILE A 47 4.33 -5.75 22.44
N SER A 48 5.28 -6.27 21.66
CA SER A 48 5.61 -7.71 21.61
C SER A 48 6.14 -8.26 22.94
N ASP A 49 6.93 -7.45 23.66
CA ASP A 49 7.44 -7.81 25.00
C ASP A 49 6.40 -7.59 26.12
N SER A 50 5.20 -7.10 25.81
CA SER A 50 4.12 -6.83 26.76
C SER A 50 2.96 -7.81 26.62
N SER A 51 2.13 -7.92 27.66
CA SER A 51 0.85 -8.67 27.61
C SER A 51 -0.18 -8.08 26.64
N LEU A 52 0.10 -6.92 26.03
CA LEU A 52 -0.74 -6.28 25.02
C LEU A 52 -0.42 -6.76 23.60
N GLY A 53 0.63 -7.56 23.40
CA GLY A 53 1.03 -8.10 22.09
C GLY A 53 -0.09 -8.84 21.39
N GLU A 54 -0.77 -9.76 22.09
CA GLU A 54 -1.92 -10.50 21.55
C GLU A 54 -3.09 -9.58 21.16
N VAL A 55 -3.36 -8.54 21.95
CA VAL A 55 -4.43 -7.59 21.68
C VAL A 55 -4.10 -6.74 20.44
N TYR A 56 -2.86 -6.26 20.33
CA TYR A 56 -2.39 -5.48 19.19
C TYR A 56 -2.38 -6.29 17.89
N HIS A 57 -1.84 -7.51 17.91
CA HIS A 57 -1.86 -8.40 16.76
C HIS A 57 -3.28 -8.81 16.38
N GLY A 58 -4.17 -9.06 17.35
CA GLY A 58 -5.58 -9.34 17.08
C GLY A 58 -6.33 -8.18 16.41
N LEU A 59 -5.98 -6.93 16.74
CA LEU A 59 -6.53 -5.75 16.07
C LEU A 59 -6.02 -5.62 14.63
N ILE A 60 -4.74 -5.89 14.37
CA ILE A 60 -4.17 -5.89 13.02
C ILE A 60 -4.79 -7.00 12.15
N ASP A 61 -4.83 -8.22 12.66
CA ASP A 61 -5.42 -9.37 11.96
C ASP A 61 -6.90 -9.14 11.65
N SER A 62 -7.65 -8.53 12.57
CA SER A 62 -9.06 -8.20 12.34
C SER A 62 -9.25 -7.16 11.23
N LYS A 63 -8.39 -6.13 11.16
CA LYS A 63 -8.39 -5.13 10.09
C LYS A 63 -8.07 -5.76 8.74
N ASP A 64 -7.07 -6.63 8.68
CA ASP A 64 -6.68 -7.32 7.45
C ASP A 64 -7.75 -8.30 6.98
N GLN A 65 -8.42 -8.99 7.91
CA GLN A 65 -9.57 -9.82 7.59
C GLN A 65 -10.77 -9.01 7.08
N ILE A 66 -11.05 -7.84 7.65
CA ILE A 66 -12.12 -6.94 7.18
C ILE A 66 -11.81 -6.46 5.76
N ASN A 67 -10.57 -6.02 5.51
CA ASN A 67 -10.11 -5.60 4.19
C ASN A 67 -10.23 -6.74 3.17
N SER A 68 -9.79 -7.95 3.51
CA SER A 68 -9.90 -9.13 2.66
C SER A 68 -11.36 -9.50 2.35
N LYS A 69 -12.26 -9.47 3.36
CA LYS A 69 -13.69 -9.71 3.15
C LYS A 69 -14.32 -8.68 2.22
N HIS A 70 -14.00 -7.40 2.41
CA HIS A 70 -14.49 -6.31 1.55
C HIS A 70 -13.97 -6.44 0.12
N GLN A 71 -12.67 -6.72 -0.07
CA GLN A 71 -12.08 -6.97 -1.38
C GLN A 71 -12.75 -8.14 -2.09
N LYS A 72 -13.00 -9.24 -1.37
CA LYS A 72 -13.67 -10.43 -1.92
C LYS A 72 -15.11 -10.14 -2.34
N LEU A 73 -15.86 -9.40 -1.52
CA LEU A 73 -17.23 -8.98 -1.84
C LEU A 73 -17.29 -8.04 -3.04
N PHE A 74 -16.34 -7.10 -3.12
CA PHE A 74 -16.21 -6.19 -4.24
C PHE A 74 -15.91 -6.94 -5.53
N ASN A 75 -14.88 -7.79 -5.53
CA ASN A 75 -14.51 -8.61 -6.70
C ASN A 75 -15.67 -9.50 -7.16
N LYS A 76 -16.41 -10.11 -6.23
CA LYS A 76 -17.58 -10.92 -6.56
C LYS A 76 -18.65 -10.09 -7.26
N LYS A 77 -19.00 -8.90 -6.74
CA LYS A 77 -20.00 -8.02 -7.34
C LYS A 77 -19.61 -7.57 -8.75
N TYR A 78 -18.36 -7.18 -8.96
CA TYR A 78 -17.88 -6.78 -10.29
C TYR A 78 -17.92 -7.96 -11.27
N HIS A 79 -17.51 -9.14 -10.83
CA HIS A 79 -17.61 -10.34 -11.65
C HIS A 79 -19.06 -10.65 -12.04
N ASP A 80 -20.01 -10.56 -11.10
CA ASP A 80 -21.43 -10.78 -11.38
C ASP A 80 -21.96 -9.77 -12.42
N ILE A 81 -21.55 -8.48 -12.31
CA ILE A 81 -21.88 -7.43 -13.29
C ILE A 81 -21.31 -7.77 -14.67
N ASP A 82 -20.03 -8.15 -14.76
CA ASP A 82 -19.38 -8.50 -16.03
C ASP A 82 -20.07 -9.68 -16.72
N VAL A 83 -20.48 -10.68 -15.96
CA VAL A 83 -21.24 -11.83 -16.46
C VAL A 83 -22.60 -11.41 -17.00
N GLU A 84 -23.31 -10.50 -16.33
CA GLU A 84 -24.59 -9.98 -16.81
C GLU A 84 -24.42 -9.14 -18.09
N LEU A 85 -23.42 -8.26 -18.14
CA LEU A 85 -23.08 -7.48 -19.33
C LEU A 85 -22.75 -8.38 -20.51
N TYR A 86 -21.97 -9.44 -20.29
CA TYR A 86 -21.66 -10.43 -21.32
C TYR A 86 -22.92 -11.12 -21.85
N LYS A 87 -23.82 -11.55 -20.96
CA LYS A 87 -25.10 -12.17 -21.34
C LYS A 87 -25.98 -11.20 -22.14
N MET A 88 -26.03 -9.92 -21.75
CA MET A 88 -26.76 -8.90 -22.49
C MET A 88 -26.18 -8.67 -23.89
N ASN A 89 -24.86 -8.52 -24.02
CA ASN A 89 -24.20 -8.37 -25.32
C ASN A 89 -24.50 -9.56 -26.24
N LYS A 90 -24.43 -10.79 -25.72
CA LYS A 90 -24.79 -11.99 -26.51
C LYS A 90 -26.25 -11.97 -26.98
N LYS A 91 -27.18 -11.42 -26.20
CA LYS A 91 -28.59 -11.27 -26.62
C LYS A 91 -28.73 -10.21 -27.72
N ILE A 92 -28.04 -9.08 -27.58
CA ILE A 92 -28.04 -8.01 -28.58
C ILE A 92 -27.48 -8.53 -29.91
N ASP A 93 -26.33 -9.19 -29.90
CA ASP A 93 -25.70 -9.76 -31.10
C ASP A 93 -26.60 -10.75 -31.84
N ARG A 94 -27.37 -11.56 -31.10
CA ARG A 94 -28.32 -12.49 -31.71
C ARG A 94 -29.47 -11.75 -32.39
N LYS A 95 -30.03 -10.73 -31.72
CA LYS A 95 -31.11 -9.93 -32.29
C LYS A 95 -30.63 -9.14 -33.51
N ALA A 96 -29.44 -8.55 -33.45
CA ALA A 96 -28.85 -7.82 -34.58
C ALA A 96 -28.71 -8.72 -35.81
N ARG A 97 -28.17 -9.94 -35.64
CA ARG A 97 -28.05 -10.91 -36.73
C ARG A 97 -29.39 -11.35 -37.31
N MET A 98 -30.43 -11.53 -36.48
CA MET A 98 -31.77 -11.83 -36.97
C MET A 98 -32.33 -10.68 -37.82
N ILE A 99 -32.22 -9.43 -37.34
CA ILE A 99 -32.69 -8.25 -38.07
C ILE A 99 -31.96 -8.13 -39.41
N GLU A 100 -30.65 -8.32 -39.42
CA GLU A 100 -29.83 -8.27 -40.64
C GLU A 100 -30.26 -9.35 -41.65
N TYR A 101 -30.50 -10.58 -41.18
CA TYR A 101 -31.02 -11.66 -42.00
C TYR A 101 -32.39 -11.32 -42.62
N GLU A 102 -33.32 -10.82 -41.81
CA GLU A 102 -34.65 -10.40 -42.29
C GLU A 102 -34.56 -9.27 -43.32
N MET A 103 -33.68 -8.28 -43.08
CA MET A 103 -33.44 -7.19 -44.02
C MET A 103 -32.88 -7.69 -45.34
N ASN A 104 -31.89 -8.57 -45.30
CA ASN A 104 -31.29 -9.16 -46.51
C ASN A 104 -32.30 -9.99 -47.30
N ASN A 105 -33.14 -10.78 -46.62
CA ASN A 105 -34.21 -11.51 -47.29
C ASN A 105 -35.22 -10.57 -47.96
N LYS A 106 -35.67 -9.51 -47.28
CA LYS A 106 -36.57 -8.51 -47.88
C LYS A 106 -35.94 -7.86 -49.10
N LYS A 107 -34.66 -7.49 -49.01
CA LYS A 107 -33.89 -6.90 -50.11
C LYS A 107 -33.82 -7.85 -51.31
N ASN A 108 -33.50 -9.12 -51.08
CA ASN A 108 -33.42 -10.14 -52.12
C ASN A 108 -34.78 -10.37 -52.80
N ASN A 109 -35.87 -10.42 -52.03
CA ASN A 109 -37.22 -10.57 -52.57
C ASN A 109 -37.60 -9.39 -53.46
N VAL A 110 -37.24 -8.16 -53.08
CA VAL A 110 -37.47 -6.97 -53.92
C VAL A 110 -36.66 -7.06 -55.22
N TYR A 111 -35.38 -7.44 -55.15
CA TYR A 111 -34.57 -7.62 -56.36
C TYR A 111 -35.11 -8.70 -57.29
N GLN A 112 -35.59 -9.82 -56.74
CA GLN A 112 -36.20 -10.89 -57.54
C GLN A 112 -37.44 -10.37 -58.26
N LYS A 113 -38.35 -9.67 -57.57
CA LYS A 113 -39.54 -9.08 -58.19
C LYS A 113 -39.20 -8.10 -59.31
N ILE A 114 -38.25 -7.18 -59.07
CA ILE A 114 -37.81 -6.23 -60.09
C ILE A 114 -37.25 -6.96 -61.32
N ARG A 115 -36.54 -8.06 -61.11
CA ARG A 115 -35.98 -8.86 -62.20
C ARG A 115 -37.06 -9.59 -62.99
N GLU A 116 -38.03 -10.20 -62.30
CA GLU A 116 -39.20 -10.84 -62.91
C GLU A 116 -40.08 -9.85 -63.69
N ASP A 117 -40.16 -8.59 -63.26
CA ASP A 117 -40.91 -7.53 -63.97
C ASP A 117 -40.16 -6.98 -65.21
N LEU A 118 -38.85 -7.24 -65.34
CA LEU A 118 -38.00 -6.78 -66.43
C LEU A 118 -37.77 -7.83 -67.53
N ASP A 119 -38.00 -9.11 -67.22
CA ASP A 119 -37.93 -10.24 -68.15
C ASP A 119 -39.29 -10.47 -68.85
#